data_AF-A0A822XFS3-F1
#
_entry.id   AF-A0A822XFS3-F1
#
_cell.length_a   1.000
_cell.length_b   1.000
_cell.length_c   1.000
_cell.angle_alpha   90.00
_cell.angle_beta   90.00
_cell.angle_gamma   90.00
#
_symmetry.space_group_name_H-M   'P 1'
#
loop_
_entity.id
_entity.type
_entity.pdbx_description
1 polymer ?
#
loop_
_entity_poly.entity_id
_entity_poly.type
_entity_poly.pdbx_seq_one_letter_code
_entity_poly.pdbx_strand_id
1 'polypeptide(L)'
;MIIRSPEPEVKILVDRDPIKTSFEEWARPGHFSRTIAKGPETTTWIWNLHADAHDFDSHTSDLEEISRKVFSAHFGQLSIIFLWLSGMYFHGARFSNYEAWLSDPTHIGPSAGI
;
A
#
# COMPACT_ATOMS: atom_id res chain seq x y z
N MET A 1 49.17 11.86 3.55
CA MET A 1 48.05 11.73 4.49
C MET A 1 46.85 12.43 3.87
N ILE A 2 45.83 11.69 3.42
CA ILE A 2 44.61 12.28 2.85
C ILE A 2 43.63 12.48 4.02
N ILE A 3 43.35 13.73 4.37
CA ILE A 3 42.34 14.07 5.36
C ILE A 3 40.99 13.96 4.65
N ARG A 4 40.18 12.95 5.02
CA ARG A 4 38.79 12.87 4.57
C ARG A 4 37.99 13.96 5.30
N SER A 5 37.24 14.77 4.55
CA SER A 5 36.25 15.68 5.14
C SER A 5 35.21 14.84 5.91
N PRO A 6 34.72 15.30 7.08
CA PRO A 6 33.64 14.61 7.77
C PRO A 6 32.42 14.48 6.85
N GLU A 7 31.82 13.29 6.84
CA GLU A 7 30.59 13.03 6.08
C GLU A 7 29.44 13.86 6.68
N PRO A 8 28.54 14.39 5.85
CA PRO A 8 27.40 15.16 6.34
C PRO A 8 26.51 14.30 7.23
N GLU A 9 26.21 14.79 8.42
CA GLU A 9 25.32 14.13 9.39
C GLU A 9 23.87 14.15 8.87
N VAL A 10 23.31 12.97 8.59
CA VAL A 10 21.92 12.82 8.15
C VAL A 10 20.98 13.02 9.34
N LYS A 11 20.01 13.93 9.21
CA LYS A 11 19.00 14.22 10.24
C LYS A 11 17.65 13.68 9.84
N ILE A 12 16.90 13.16 10.83
CA ILE A 12 15.50 12.77 10.66
C ILE A 12 14.64 13.98 10.97
N LEU A 13 13.81 14.39 10.00
CA LEU A 13 12.85 15.50 10.13
C LEU A 13 11.46 14.96 9.81
N VAL A 14 10.47 15.29 10.65
CA VAL A 14 9.08 14.83 10.52
C VAL A 14 8.15 15.95 11.01
N ASP A 15 7.09 16.21 10.25
CA ASP A 15 5.99 17.07 10.68
C ASP A 15 5.01 16.29 11.55
N ARG A 16 4.54 16.93 12.64
CA ARG A 16 3.53 16.34 13.52
C ARG A 16 2.14 16.68 13.02
N ASP A 17 1.30 15.64 12.91
CA ASP A 17 -0.10 15.73 12.54
C ASP A 17 -0.36 16.61 11.30
N PRO A 18 0.35 16.39 10.17
CA PRO A 18 0.22 17.25 9.00
C PRO A 18 -1.17 17.18 8.36
N ILE A 19 -1.90 16.08 8.55
CA ILE A 19 -3.27 15.86 8.07
C ILE A 19 -4.12 15.29 9.20
N LYS A 20 -5.27 15.93 9.46
CA LYS A 20 -6.22 15.45 10.47
C LYS A 20 -6.93 14.18 10.00
N THR A 21 -6.93 13.14 10.82
CA THR A 21 -7.73 11.93 10.58
C THR A 21 -9.23 12.23 10.69
N SER A 22 -9.97 12.04 9.60
CA SER A 22 -11.43 12.20 9.54
C SER A 22 -12.06 11.39 8.40
N PHE A 23 -13.38 11.20 8.45
CA PHE A 23 -14.17 10.58 7.38
C PHE A 23 -14.71 11.60 6.35
N GLU A 24 -14.44 12.89 6.51
CA GLU A 24 -15.04 13.95 5.68
C GLU A 24 -14.71 13.77 4.20
N GLU A 25 -13.43 13.53 3.88
CA GLU A 25 -12.96 13.35 2.50
C GLU A 25 -13.42 12.03 1.86
N TRP A 26 -13.82 11.04 2.67
CA TRP A 26 -14.36 9.77 2.17
C TRP A 26 -15.76 9.96 1.59
N ALA A 27 -16.52 10.93 2.13
CA ALA A 27 -17.83 11.31 1.60
C ALA A 27 -17.72 12.15 0.31
N ARG A 28 -16.51 12.50 -0.13
CA ARG A 28 -16.23 13.32 -1.31
C ARG A 28 -15.31 12.56 -2.29
N PRO A 29 -15.83 11.56 -3.02
CA PRO A 29 -15.03 10.82 -3.99
C PRO A 29 -14.40 11.78 -5.01
N GLY A 30 -13.10 11.62 -5.25
CA GLY A 30 -12.34 12.49 -6.15
C GLY A 30 -11.85 13.79 -5.54
N HIS A 31 -11.94 13.98 -4.22
CA HIS A 31 -11.42 15.17 -3.52
C HIS A 31 -9.96 15.51 -3.87
N PHE A 32 -9.17 14.50 -4.22
CA PHE A 32 -7.77 14.62 -4.62
C PHE A 32 -7.56 15.32 -5.97
N SER A 33 -8.60 15.48 -6.80
CA SER A 33 -8.53 16.13 -8.10
C SER A 33 -9.56 17.25 -8.21
N ARG A 34 -9.11 18.47 -8.53
CA ARG A 34 -10.02 19.62 -8.73
C ARG A 34 -11.01 19.41 -9.87
N THR A 35 -10.66 18.56 -10.84
CA THR A 35 -11.52 18.23 -11.98
C THR A 35 -12.60 17.23 -11.57
N ILE A 36 -12.24 16.20 -10.82
CA ILE A 36 -13.15 15.11 -10.39
C ILE A 36 -14.01 15.56 -9.21
N ALA A 37 -13.50 16.39 -8.29
CA ALA A 37 -14.20 16.85 -7.10
C ALA A 37 -15.50 17.64 -7.38
N LYS A 38 -15.73 18.08 -8.63
CA LYS A 38 -16.98 18.75 -9.05
C LYS A 38 -18.18 17.80 -9.13
N GLY A 39 -17.93 16.49 -9.15
CA GLY A 39 -18.96 15.45 -9.18
C GLY A 39 -19.23 14.88 -10.58
N PRO A 40 -20.05 13.81 -10.65
CA PRO A 40 -20.26 13.05 -11.87
C PRO A 40 -21.28 13.70 -12.81
N GLU A 41 -20.81 14.39 -13.85
CA GLU A 41 -21.67 14.83 -14.97
C GLU A 41 -21.89 13.73 -16.02
N THR A 42 -20.91 12.83 -16.18
CA THR A 42 -20.98 11.68 -17.10
C THR A 42 -20.42 10.43 -16.43
N THR A 43 -20.71 9.25 -16.98
CA THR A 43 -20.14 7.98 -16.46
C THR A 43 -18.63 7.89 -16.62
N THR A 44 -18.03 8.68 -17.52
CA THR A 44 -16.57 8.81 -17.65
C THR A 44 -15.92 9.27 -16.34
N TRP A 45 -16.63 10.06 -15.53
CA TRP A 45 -16.18 10.48 -14.21
C TRP A 45 -15.80 9.29 -13.31
N ILE A 46 -16.56 8.19 -13.37
CA ILE A 46 -16.28 6.99 -12.57
C ILE A 46 -14.95 6.38 -12.99
N TRP A 47 -14.68 6.30 -14.29
CA TRP A 47 -13.43 5.74 -14.80
C TRP A 47 -12.24 6.62 -14.43
N ASN A 48 -12.36 7.94 -14.59
CA ASN A 48 -11.31 8.89 -14.20
C ASN A 48 -11.04 8.83 -12.69
N LEU A 49 -12.07 8.68 -11.86
CA LEU A 49 -11.91 8.50 -10.41
C LEU A 49 -10.97 7.35 -10.06
N HIS A 50 -11.08 6.22 -10.76
CA HIS A 50 -10.23 5.05 -10.50
C HIS A 50 -8.85 5.17 -11.16
N ALA A 51 -8.80 5.68 -12.39
CA ALA A 51 -7.55 5.84 -13.13
C ALA A 51 -6.59 6.80 -12.40
N ASP A 52 -7.12 7.88 -11.83
CA ASP A 52 -6.32 8.94 -11.23
C ASP A 52 -6.07 8.69 -9.73
N ALA A 53 -6.66 7.67 -9.11
CA ALA A 53 -6.61 7.48 -7.65
C ALA A 53 -5.17 7.35 -7.10
N HIS A 54 -4.25 6.74 -7.86
CA HIS A 54 -2.85 6.56 -7.48
C HIS A 54 -1.88 7.41 -8.31
N ASP A 55 -2.39 8.30 -9.16
CA ASP A 55 -1.58 9.25 -9.92
C ASP A 55 -1.25 10.48 -9.05
N PHE A 56 -0.38 10.30 -8.06
CA PHE A 56 -0.13 11.33 -7.03
C PHE A 56 0.44 12.64 -7.61
N ASP A 57 1.15 12.57 -8.74
CA ASP A 57 1.70 13.75 -9.43
C ASP A 57 0.61 14.62 -10.05
N SER A 58 -0.58 14.07 -10.37
CA SER A 58 -1.72 14.85 -10.86
C SER A 58 -2.57 15.46 -9.74
N HIS A 59 -2.38 15.02 -8.49
CA HIS A 59 -3.12 15.56 -7.33
C HIS A 59 -2.53 16.88 -6.84
N THR A 60 -1.20 17.00 -6.86
CA THR A 60 -0.45 18.12 -6.29
C THR A 60 0.91 18.24 -6.99
N SER A 61 1.49 19.44 -7.02
CA SER A 61 2.88 19.65 -7.48
C SER A 61 3.90 19.61 -6.32
N ASP A 62 3.44 19.36 -5.09
CA ASP A 62 4.30 19.28 -3.91
C ASP A 62 4.96 17.90 -3.80
N LEU A 63 6.27 17.85 -4.08
CA LEU A 63 7.07 16.62 -3.98
C LEU A 63 7.12 16.04 -2.58
N GLU A 64 6.98 16.87 -1.54
CA GLU A 64 6.95 16.38 -0.16
C GLU A 64 5.64 15.63 0.11
N GLU A 65 4.50 16.18 -0.30
CA GLU A 65 3.20 15.51 -0.21
C GLU A 65 3.17 14.21 -1.03
N ILE A 66 3.67 14.24 -2.28
CA ILE A 66 3.79 13.06 -3.14
C ILE A 66 4.64 11.98 -2.43
N SER A 67 5.81 12.35 -1.91
CA SER A 67 6.71 11.43 -1.21
C SER A 67 6.05 10.83 0.04
N ARG A 68 5.29 11.62 0.81
CA ARG A 68 4.51 11.15 1.97
C ARG A 68 3.44 10.14 1.56
N LYS A 69 2.70 10.39 0.46
CA LYS A 69 1.69 9.47 -0.08
C LYS A 69 2.33 8.16 -0.54
N VAL A 70 3.42 8.23 -1.30
CA VAL A 70 4.17 7.06 -1.77
C VAL A 70 4.70 6.24 -0.59
N PHE A 71 5.34 6.88 0.39
CA PHE A 71 5.85 6.20 1.59
C PHE A 71 4.72 5.49 2.35
N SER A 72 3.57 6.14 2.54
CA SER A 72 2.40 5.55 3.21
C SER A 72 1.78 4.40 2.42
N ALA A 73 1.66 4.54 1.09
CA ALA A 73 1.12 3.50 0.21
C ALA A 73 1.95 2.22 0.25
N HIS A 74 3.29 2.32 0.39
CA HIS A 74 4.15 1.16 0.59
C HIS A 74 3.80 0.37 1.85
N PHE A 75 3.48 1.03 2.97
CA PHE A 75 3.02 0.31 4.17
C PHE A 75 1.66 -0.35 3.95
N GLY A 76 0.75 0.31 3.21
CA GLY A 76 -0.50 -0.31 2.75
C GLY A 76 -0.24 -1.60 1.98
N GLN A 77 0.63 -1.57 0.97
CA GLN A 77 1.01 -2.74 0.19
C GLN A 77 1.66 -3.84 1.05
N LEU A 78 2.62 -3.49 1.92
CA LEU A 78 3.26 -4.44 2.82
C LEU A 78 2.26 -5.11 3.75
N SER A 79 1.27 -4.36 4.28
CA SER A 79 0.23 -4.91 5.13
C SER A 79 -0.62 -5.97 4.41
N ILE A 80 -0.97 -5.73 3.14
CA ILE A 80 -1.71 -6.69 2.30
C ILE A 80 -0.85 -7.93 2.03
N ILE A 81 0.44 -7.76 1.76
CA ILE A 81 1.39 -8.87 1.59
C ILE A 81 1.45 -9.72 2.88
N PHE A 82 1.57 -9.09 4.05
CA PHE A 82 1.60 -9.81 5.32
C PHE A 82 0.29 -10.51 5.63
N LEU A 83 -0.85 -9.90 5.32
CA LEU A 83 -2.16 -10.55 5.44
C LEU A 83 -2.27 -11.75 4.50
N TRP A 84 -1.82 -11.62 3.25
CA TRP A 84 -1.79 -12.72 2.29
C TRP A 84 -0.90 -13.86 2.77
N LEU A 85 0.34 -13.57 3.19
CA LEU A 85 1.26 -14.57 3.77
C LEU A 85 0.65 -15.24 4.99
N SER A 86 0.07 -14.45 5.91
CA SER A 86 -0.63 -14.96 7.09
C SER A 86 -1.74 -15.94 6.70
N GLY A 87 -2.54 -15.59 5.67
CA GLY A 87 -3.53 -16.49 5.09
C GLY A 87 -2.92 -17.79 4.59
N MET A 88 -1.80 -17.73 3.85
CA MET A 88 -1.11 -18.94 3.36
C MET A 88 -0.67 -19.85 4.50
N TYR A 89 -0.05 -19.30 5.55
CA TYR A 89 0.34 -20.06 6.74
C TYR A 89 -0.87 -20.63 7.49
N PHE A 90 -1.93 -19.84 7.64
CA PHE A 90 -3.14 -20.27 8.33
C PHE A 90 -3.81 -21.44 7.61
N HIS A 91 -3.93 -21.36 6.28
CA HIS A 91 -4.45 -22.46 5.47
C HIS A 91 -3.58 -23.71 5.58
N GLY A 92 -2.25 -23.54 5.49
CA GLY A 92 -1.28 -24.62 5.74
C GLY A 92 -1.45 -25.28 7.11
N ALA A 93 -1.70 -24.51 8.16
CA ALA A 93 -1.83 -25.04 9.51
C ALA A 93 -3.19 -25.71 9.81
N ARG A 94 -4.27 -25.33 9.08
CA ARG A 94 -5.65 -25.72 9.42
C ARG A 94 -6.32 -26.64 8.43
N PHE A 95 -6.00 -26.52 7.15
CA PHE A 95 -6.75 -27.15 6.05
C PHE A 95 -5.84 -27.87 5.05
N SER A 96 -4.62 -28.22 5.47
CA SER A 96 -3.65 -28.89 4.60
C SER A 96 -3.40 -30.33 5.00
N ASN A 97 -2.80 -31.09 4.09
CA ASN A 97 -2.23 -32.39 4.38
C ASN A 97 -0.73 -32.30 4.73
N TYR A 98 -0.24 -31.17 5.24
CA TYR A 98 1.18 -30.89 5.40
C TYR A 98 1.93 -31.96 6.19
N GLU A 99 1.39 -32.46 7.31
CA GLU A 99 2.04 -33.52 8.10
C GLU A 99 2.10 -34.86 7.34
N ALA A 100 1.03 -35.21 6.60
CA ALA A 100 1.01 -36.41 5.77
C ALA A 100 1.99 -36.29 4.60
N TRP A 101 1.97 -35.16 3.89
CA TRP A 101 2.94 -34.84 2.85
C TRP A 101 4.39 -34.90 3.36
N LEU A 102 4.65 -34.38 4.56
CA LEU A 102 5.98 -34.40 5.18
C LEU A 102 6.45 -35.83 5.49
N SER A 103 5.52 -36.74 5.77
CA SER A 103 5.82 -38.15 6.06
C SER A 103 6.14 -39.00 4.82
N ASP A 104 5.60 -38.65 3.64
CA ASP A 104 5.89 -39.34 2.37
C ASP A 104 5.77 -38.36 1.17
N PRO A 105 6.76 -37.47 0.97
CA PRO A 105 6.67 -36.43 -0.05
C PRO A 105 6.82 -36.96 -1.49
N THR A 106 7.23 -38.22 -1.66
CA THR A 106 7.37 -38.85 -2.99
C THR A 106 6.07 -39.42 -3.54
N HIS A 107 5.11 -39.76 -2.67
CA HIS A 107 3.84 -40.35 -3.08
C HIS A 107 2.62 -39.52 -2.69
N ILE A 108 2.72 -38.65 -1.69
CA ILE A 108 1.65 -37.74 -1.28
C ILE A 108 1.89 -36.39 -1.95
N GLY A 109 0.89 -35.88 -2.68
CA GLY A 109 0.93 -34.53 -3.25
C GLY A 109 0.53 -33.46 -2.23
N PRO A 110 1.10 -32.24 -2.27
CA PRO A 110 0.72 -31.17 -1.36
C PRO A 110 -0.70 -30.65 -1.64
N SER A 111 -1.50 -30.44 -0.59
CA SER A 111 -2.83 -29.81 -0.64
C SER A 111 -3.02 -28.88 0.56
N ALA A 112 -3.63 -27.71 0.35
CA ALA A 112 -3.92 -26.70 1.39
C ALA A 112 -5.33 -26.07 1.29
N GLY A 113 -6.21 -26.71 0.54
CA GLY A 113 -7.65 -26.46 0.55
C GLY A 113 -8.35 -27.79 0.79
N ILE A 114 -9.49 -27.76 1.48
CA ILE A 114 -10.38 -28.93 1.58
C ILE A 114 -10.60 -29.53 0.18
#